data_AF-A0A7C3NIQ7-F1
#
_entry.id   AF-A0A7C3NIQ7-F1
#
_cell.length_a   1.000
_cell.length_b   1.000
_cell.length_c   1.000
_cell.angle_alpha   90.00
_cell.angle_beta   90.00
_cell.angle_gamma   90.00
#
_symmetry.space_group_name_H-M   'P 1'
#
loop_
_entity.id
_entity.type
_entity.pdbx_description
1 polymer ?
#
loop_
_entity_poly.entity_id
_entity_poly.type
_entity_poly.pdbx_seq_one_letter_code
_entity_poly.pdbx_strand_id
1 'polypeptide(L)'
;MTHKKVDQFSFWLIIGLIFMITGGYILIRIVNWTASPLVINEFMASNGSGLTDEDGDYSDWIEIYNRSNRPVNLSGWFLTNNPNQPDKWPFPDVVLNSHDYLVVYASGKNHTQLKPGRALHTNFKLSRQGEYLALYNVLENRLADVISFQGDHFSDIAFGYAPDDQGMAYLVHPTPGEANAEVLAWVENLAPTAGAEPAIAQASFGSDSASSIPDVAGQPAQGAVSQPELPNLASTGTGQQPPAIAPWNLAAASPSAEVRSTYQLRIIEIMYNPLDGDDYEFIRLKNTGDQVIELAGASFEGINFVFPYDAAPLLPDECLMLVRNETAFTERYPHVLVNGIYDGHLSNQGEEIILRDYNGQVISSVAYDDENSWPLTPDGWGDSLVLVDLKADPNDPGAWRASSQLHDLPGDTETITGIAARR
;
A
#
# COMPACT_ATOMS: atom_id res chain seq x y z
N MET A 1 -29.86 -40.12 39.28
CA MET A 1 -29.91 -41.10 38.17
C MET A 1 -30.63 -40.47 36.99
N THR A 2 -29.95 -40.45 35.84
CA THR A 2 -30.46 -40.32 34.45
C THR A 2 -31.25 -39.07 34.06
N HIS A 3 -30.57 -38.19 33.30
CA HIS A 3 -31.16 -37.33 32.27
C HIS A 3 -32.13 -38.13 31.40
N LYS A 4 -33.38 -37.65 31.23
CA LYS A 4 -34.24 -38.05 30.13
C LYS A 4 -34.47 -36.84 29.21
N LYS A 5 -34.15 -37.09 27.94
CA LYS A 5 -34.24 -36.21 26.77
C LYS A 5 -35.64 -35.62 26.62
N VAL A 6 -35.72 -34.32 26.35
CA VAL A 6 -36.92 -33.68 25.80
C VAL A 6 -36.97 -34.03 24.31
N ASP A 7 -38.10 -34.58 23.88
CA ASP A 7 -38.29 -35.16 22.55
C ASP A 7 -38.63 -34.07 21.52
N GLN A 8 -37.91 -34.07 20.40
CA GLN A 8 -37.93 -33.08 19.31
C GLN A 8 -39.20 -33.13 18.45
N PHE A 9 -40.19 -33.95 18.81
CA PHE A 9 -41.41 -34.16 18.02
C PHE A 9 -42.57 -33.19 18.32
N SER A 10 -42.57 -32.52 19.47
CA SER A 10 -43.65 -31.60 19.87
C SER A 10 -43.50 -30.18 19.31
N PHE A 11 -42.32 -29.83 18.77
CA PHE A 11 -42.04 -28.49 18.24
C PHE A 11 -42.50 -28.34 16.78
N TRP A 12 -42.53 -29.43 16.01
CA TRP A 12 -42.96 -29.43 14.61
C TRP A 12 -44.48 -29.42 14.41
N LEU A 13 -45.27 -29.80 15.43
CA LEU A 13 -46.73 -29.82 15.33
C LEU A 13 -47.39 -28.44 15.57
N ILE A 14 -46.66 -27.52 16.21
CA ILE A 14 -47.14 -26.15 16.51
C ILE A 14 -46.86 -25.19 15.34
N ILE A 15 -45.76 -25.39 14.61
CA ILE A 15 -45.42 -24.57 13.43
C ILE A 15 -46.31 -24.94 12.23
N GLY A 16 -46.76 -26.20 12.14
CA GLY A 16 -47.65 -26.65 11.06
C GLY A 16 -49.10 -26.15 11.15
N LEU A 17 -49.60 -25.76 12.33
CA LEU A 17 -51.02 -25.40 12.51
C LEU A 17 -51.32 -23.89 12.39
N ILE A 18 -50.31 -23.02 12.42
CA ILE A 18 -50.48 -21.57 12.26
C ILE A 18 -50.64 -21.17 10.78
N PHE A 19 -50.37 -22.07 9.82
CA PHE A 19 -50.47 -21.80 8.38
C PHE A 19 -51.83 -22.10 7.73
N MET A 20 -52.87 -22.48 8.47
CA MET A 20 -54.14 -22.92 7.86
C MET A 20 -55.41 -22.11 8.19
N ILE A 21 -55.32 -20.87 8.69
CA ILE A 21 -56.52 -20.01 8.81
C ILE A 21 -56.20 -18.54 8.48
N THR A 22 -56.15 -18.22 7.19
CA THR A 22 -56.75 -17.03 6.53
C THR A 22 -56.22 -16.98 5.10
N GLY A 23 -57.12 -17.07 4.11
CA GLY A 23 -56.79 -17.17 2.70
C GLY A 23 -56.12 -15.91 2.14
N GLY A 24 -54.80 -15.87 2.18
CA GLY A 24 -53.98 -14.97 1.37
C GLY A 24 -52.95 -15.81 0.62
N TYR A 25 -53.06 -15.88 -0.71
CA TYR A 25 -51.99 -16.41 -1.53
C TYR A 25 -50.78 -15.47 -1.35
N ILE A 26 -49.83 -15.86 -0.49
CA ILE A 26 -48.50 -15.24 -0.50
C ILE A 26 -47.85 -15.75 -1.78
N LEU A 27 -47.85 -14.91 -2.82
CA LEU A 27 -46.86 -15.03 -3.88
C LEU A 27 -45.51 -14.82 -3.21
N ILE A 28 -44.85 -15.90 -2.81
CA ILE A 28 -43.41 -15.85 -2.55
C ILE A 28 -42.81 -15.58 -3.93
N ARG A 29 -42.61 -14.30 -4.26
CA ARG A 29 -41.66 -13.94 -5.30
C ARG A 29 -40.31 -14.37 -4.75
N ILE A 30 -39.82 -15.50 -5.24
CA ILE A 30 -38.41 -15.83 -5.15
C ILE A 30 -37.70 -14.73 -5.94
N VAL A 31 -37.24 -13.70 -5.24
CA VAL A 31 -36.32 -12.73 -5.83
C VAL A 31 -35.02 -13.50 -5.94
N ASN A 32 -34.72 -14.00 -7.14
CA ASN A 32 -33.38 -14.48 -7.45
C ASN A 32 -32.47 -13.25 -7.41
N TRP A 33 -31.76 -13.07 -6.30
CA TRP A 33 -30.69 -12.08 -6.20
C TRP A 33 -29.53 -12.58 -7.07
N THR A 34 -29.53 -12.20 -8.35
CA THR A 34 -28.33 -12.31 -9.17
C THR A 34 -27.41 -11.18 -8.74
N ALA A 35 -26.17 -11.52 -8.34
CA ALA A 35 -25.13 -10.53 -8.10
C ALA A 35 -25.04 -9.57 -9.30
N SER A 36 -24.82 -8.28 -9.02
CA SER A 36 -24.63 -7.30 -10.10
C SER A 36 -23.43 -7.70 -10.95
N PRO A 37 -23.51 -7.57 -12.29
CA PRO A 37 -22.35 -7.80 -13.16
C PRO A 37 -21.29 -6.71 -13.02
N LEU A 38 -21.66 -5.54 -12.50
CA LEU A 38 -20.73 -4.44 -12.25
C LEU A 38 -20.28 -4.47 -10.79
N VAL A 39 -18.98 -4.34 -10.60
CA VAL A 39 -18.29 -4.34 -9.31
C VAL A 39 -17.32 -3.17 -9.20
N ILE A 40 -16.99 -2.78 -7.98
CA ILE A 40 -15.83 -1.93 -7.71
C ILE A 40 -14.62 -2.86 -7.70
N ASN A 41 -13.80 -2.79 -8.74
CA ASN A 41 -12.73 -3.76 -8.98
C ASN A 41 -11.48 -3.46 -8.17
N GLU A 42 -11.11 -2.18 -8.15
CA GLU A 42 -9.88 -1.66 -7.59
C GLU A 42 -10.09 -0.18 -7.27
N PHE A 43 -9.48 0.33 -6.21
CA PHE A 43 -9.43 1.77 -5.94
C PHE A 43 -8.16 2.14 -5.18
N MET A 44 -7.75 3.40 -5.30
CA MET A 44 -6.63 3.98 -4.56
C MET A 44 -7.10 5.24 -3.87
N ALA A 45 -7.07 5.24 -2.53
CA ALA A 45 -7.55 6.34 -1.70
C ALA A 45 -6.47 7.37 -1.33
N SER A 46 -5.23 7.15 -1.77
CA SER A 46 -4.11 8.07 -1.67
C SER A 46 -3.14 7.80 -2.82
N ASN A 47 -3.06 8.70 -3.79
CA ASN A 47 -2.21 8.57 -4.96
C ASN A 47 -1.15 9.67 -4.91
N GLY A 48 0.13 9.32 -4.81
CA GLY A 48 1.26 10.24 -4.67
C GLY A 48 2.22 10.20 -5.85
N SER A 49 2.36 9.04 -6.50
CA SER A 49 3.32 8.80 -7.59
C SER A 49 2.78 7.91 -8.71
N GLY A 50 1.55 7.38 -8.56
CA GLY A 50 0.91 6.48 -9.52
C GLY A 50 0.25 7.17 -10.72
N LEU A 51 -1.03 6.88 -10.93
CA LEU A 51 -1.77 7.33 -12.11
C LEU A 51 -2.06 8.85 -12.05
N THR A 52 -1.53 9.64 -12.98
CA THR A 52 -1.91 11.06 -13.09
C THR A 52 -3.21 11.23 -13.87
N ASP A 53 -4.02 12.22 -13.49
CA ASP A 53 -5.15 12.68 -14.31
C ASP A 53 -4.73 13.56 -15.48
N GLU A 54 -5.69 14.03 -16.28
CA GLU A 54 -5.39 14.83 -17.47
C GLU A 54 -4.72 16.19 -17.20
N ASP A 55 -4.76 16.68 -15.96
CA ASP A 55 -4.15 17.94 -15.54
C ASP A 55 -2.76 17.69 -14.90
N GLY A 56 -2.35 16.42 -14.75
CA GLY A 56 -1.09 16.01 -14.13
C GLY A 56 -1.18 15.79 -12.63
N ASP A 57 -2.38 15.80 -12.04
CA ASP A 57 -2.57 15.60 -10.60
C ASP A 57 -2.62 14.11 -10.27
N TYR A 58 -1.99 13.69 -9.17
CA TYR A 58 -2.17 12.36 -8.59
C TYR A 58 -3.48 12.32 -7.77
N SER A 59 -4.60 12.23 -8.48
CA SER A 59 -5.91 12.09 -7.84
C SER A 59 -6.16 10.64 -7.40
N ASP A 60 -6.87 10.45 -6.28
CA ASP A 60 -7.49 9.18 -5.93
C ASP A 60 -8.32 8.66 -7.11
N TRP A 61 -8.52 7.35 -7.20
CA TRP A 61 -9.29 6.77 -8.30
C TRP A 61 -10.01 5.50 -7.89
N ILE A 62 -11.06 5.20 -8.63
CA ILE A 62 -11.97 4.07 -8.46
C ILE A 62 -12.14 3.42 -9.82
N GLU A 63 -12.00 2.10 -9.88
CA GLU A 63 -12.21 1.32 -11.08
C GLU A 63 -13.47 0.47 -11.00
N ILE A 64 -14.25 0.51 -12.07
CA ILE A 64 -15.44 -0.33 -12.25
C ILE A 64 -15.15 -1.38 -13.30
N TYR A 65 -15.46 -2.63 -12.99
CA TYR A 65 -15.32 -3.75 -13.90
C TYR A 65 -16.67 -4.39 -14.24
N ASN A 66 -16.87 -4.70 -15.52
CA ASN A 66 -18.03 -5.45 -15.99
C ASN A 66 -17.70 -6.95 -16.14
N ARG A 67 -18.03 -7.74 -15.12
CA ARG A 67 -17.85 -9.20 -15.06
C ARG A 67 -18.74 -9.98 -16.03
N SER A 68 -19.65 -9.32 -16.76
CA SER A 68 -20.57 -10.01 -17.64
C SER A 68 -20.05 -10.15 -19.07
N ASN A 69 -20.63 -11.13 -19.77
CA ASN A 69 -20.47 -11.35 -21.21
C ASN A 69 -21.25 -10.36 -22.09
N ARG A 70 -21.72 -9.23 -21.54
CA ARG A 70 -22.59 -8.26 -22.23
C ARG A 70 -22.24 -6.82 -21.89
N PRO A 71 -22.41 -5.86 -22.81
CA PRO A 71 -22.26 -4.45 -22.50
C PRO A 71 -23.34 -3.98 -21.51
N VAL A 72 -22.96 -3.09 -20.59
CA VAL A 72 -23.86 -2.47 -19.61
C VAL A 72 -23.82 -0.95 -19.78
N ASN A 73 -24.99 -0.33 -19.89
CA ASN A 73 -25.11 1.13 -19.90
C ASN A 73 -25.17 1.63 -18.44
N LEU A 74 -24.32 2.58 -18.08
CA LEU A 74 -24.22 3.16 -16.74
C LEU A 74 -25.21 4.32 -16.48
N SER A 75 -26.11 4.61 -17.42
CA SER A 75 -27.22 5.53 -17.19
C SER A 75 -28.07 5.09 -15.99
N GLY A 76 -28.20 5.97 -14.99
CA GLY A 76 -28.91 5.66 -13.74
C GLY A 76 -28.06 4.93 -12.68
N TRP A 77 -26.78 4.72 -12.93
CA TRP A 77 -25.81 4.25 -11.94
C TRP A 77 -25.13 5.41 -11.23
N PHE A 78 -24.73 5.17 -10.00
CA PHE A 78 -24.14 6.16 -9.11
C PHE A 78 -22.96 5.57 -8.33
N LEU A 79 -21.95 6.40 -8.10
CA LEU A 79 -20.96 6.19 -7.04
C LEU A 79 -21.34 7.04 -5.83
N THR A 80 -21.11 6.48 -4.65
CA THR A 80 -21.25 7.21 -3.40
C THR A 80 -20.24 6.74 -2.37
N ASN A 81 -19.75 7.68 -1.58
CA ASN A 81 -19.02 7.39 -0.35
C ASN A 81 -19.83 7.74 0.92
N ASN A 82 -21.16 7.89 0.77
CA ASN A 82 -22.06 8.16 1.88
C ASN A 82 -23.26 7.20 1.81
N PRO A 83 -23.44 6.28 2.77
CA PRO A 83 -24.54 5.31 2.76
C PRO A 83 -25.92 5.96 2.84
N ASN A 84 -26.00 7.21 3.31
CA ASN A 84 -27.24 7.97 3.40
C ASN A 84 -27.56 8.77 2.12
N GLN A 85 -26.70 8.70 1.11
CA GLN A 85 -26.85 9.40 -0.16
C GLN A 85 -26.47 8.48 -1.33
N PRO A 86 -27.29 7.47 -1.66
CA PRO A 86 -27.00 6.50 -2.72
C PRO A 86 -26.93 7.11 -4.13
N ASP A 87 -27.45 8.33 -4.31
CA ASP A 87 -27.51 9.09 -5.56
C ASP A 87 -26.46 10.22 -5.63
N LYS A 88 -25.32 10.07 -4.93
CA LYS A 88 -24.34 11.15 -4.74
C LYS A 88 -23.62 11.62 -6.02
N TRP A 89 -23.07 10.72 -6.81
CA TRP A 89 -22.39 11.05 -8.07
C TRP A 89 -22.92 10.19 -9.22
N PRO A 90 -23.63 10.76 -10.21
CA PRO A 90 -24.17 10.02 -11.34
C PRO A 90 -23.08 9.71 -12.38
N PHE A 91 -23.08 8.48 -12.90
CA PHE A 91 -22.39 8.20 -14.16
C PHE A 91 -23.09 8.91 -15.33
N PRO A 92 -22.34 9.37 -16.34
CA PRO A 92 -22.93 9.74 -17.62
C PRO A 92 -23.51 8.52 -18.37
N ASP A 93 -24.18 8.79 -19.49
CA ASP A 93 -24.58 7.76 -20.46
C ASP A 93 -23.34 7.17 -21.15
N VAL A 94 -22.66 6.26 -20.44
CA VAL A 94 -21.50 5.50 -20.89
C VAL A 94 -21.86 4.02 -20.96
N VAL A 95 -21.45 3.37 -22.04
CA VAL A 95 -21.58 1.92 -22.18
C VAL A 95 -20.24 1.28 -21.86
N LEU A 96 -20.20 0.47 -20.81
CA LEU A 96 -19.04 -0.35 -20.45
C LEU A 96 -19.20 -1.72 -21.12
N ASN A 97 -18.29 -2.08 -22.03
CA ASN A 97 -18.43 -3.36 -22.74
C ASN A 97 -18.16 -4.55 -21.80
N SER A 98 -18.39 -5.74 -22.35
CA SER A 98 -18.14 -7.00 -21.65
C SER A 98 -16.67 -7.12 -21.28
N HIS A 99 -16.38 -7.38 -20.00
CA HIS A 99 -15.03 -7.45 -19.43
C HIS A 99 -14.16 -6.20 -19.63
N ASP A 100 -14.77 -5.04 -19.87
CA ASP A 100 -14.06 -3.76 -19.88
C ASP A 100 -14.00 -3.15 -18.47
N TYR A 101 -12.99 -2.30 -18.28
CA TYR A 101 -12.73 -1.53 -17.07
C TYR A 101 -13.00 -0.04 -17.31
N LEU A 102 -13.43 0.67 -16.28
CA LEU A 102 -13.62 2.12 -16.29
C LEU A 102 -13.01 2.74 -15.04
N VAL A 103 -11.94 3.51 -15.23
CA VAL A 103 -11.32 4.31 -14.17
C VAL A 103 -12.05 5.65 -14.04
N VAL A 104 -12.38 6.02 -12.81
CA VAL A 104 -12.99 7.29 -12.41
C VAL A 104 -12.15 7.91 -11.31
N TYR A 105 -11.63 9.12 -11.51
CA TYR A 105 -10.85 9.80 -10.48
C TYR A 105 -11.77 10.34 -9.38
N ALA A 106 -11.47 10.03 -8.13
CA ALA A 106 -12.12 10.62 -6.96
C ALA A 106 -11.40 11.92 -6.56
N SER A 107 -11.48 12.94 -7.42
CA SER A 107 -10.75 14.20 -7.23
C SER A 107 -11.58 15.35 -6.64
N GLY A 108 -12.91 15.21 -6.62
CA GLY A 108 -13.84 16.31 -6.33
C GLY A 108 -14.09 17.28 -7.49
N LYS A 109 -13.43 17.12 -8.65
CA LYS A 109 -13.60 18.01 -9.82
C LYS A 109 -15.00 17.90 -10.46
N ASN A 110 -15.74 16.82 -10.19
CA ASN A 110 -17.11 16.58 -10.67
C ASN A 110 -17.28 16.63 -12.21
N HIS A 111 -16.35 16.01 -12.94
CA HIS A 111 -16.42 15.89 -14.40
C HIS A 111 -17.28 14.69 -14.79
N THR A 112 -18.50 14.97 -15.25
CA THR A 112 -19.48 13.95 -15.71
C THR A 112 -19.68 13.95 -17.22
N GLN A 113 -18.85 14.64 -17.99
CA GLN A 113 -19.00 14.75 -19.44
C GLN A 113 -17.93 13.93 -20.16
N LEU A 114 -18.36 13.00 -21.00
CA LEU A 114 -17.45 12.26 -21.89
C LEU A 114 -16.94 13.22 -22.98
N LYS A 115 -15.68 13.66 -22.87
CA LYS A 115 -14.98 14.43 -23.89
C LYS A 115 -13.66 13.73 -24.24
N PRO A 116 -13.21 13.74 -25.50
CA PRO A 116 -11.90 13.20 -25.84
C PRO A 116 -10.80 13.84 -25.00
N GLY A 117 -9.97 13.01 -24.35
CA GLY A 117 -8.88 13.47 -23.48
C GLY A 117 -9.30 14.05 -22.13
N ARG A 118 -10.53 13.81 -21.67
CA ARG A 118 -10.99 14.18 -20.32
C ARG A 118 -11.51 12.94 -19.60
N ALA A 119 -10.96 12.65 -18.42
CA ALA A 119 -11.43 11.56 -17.60
C ALA A 119 -12.69 11.94 -16.82
N LEU A 120 -13.34 10.93 -16.24
CA LEU A 120 -14.45 11.15 -15.31
C LEU A 120 -13.89 11.46 -13.93
N HIS A 121 -14.49 12.45 -13.27
CA HIS A 121 -14.13 12.82 -11.91
C HIS A 121 -15.37 12.87 -11.02
N THR A 122 -15.31 12.22 -9.86
CA THR A 122 -16.39 12.33 -8.88
C THR A 122 -16.45 13.71 -8.24
N ASN A 123 -17.56 14.02 -7.54
CA ASN A 123 -17.70 15.23 -6.73
C ASN A 123 -17.20 15.04 -5.29
N PHE A 124 -16.48 13.96 -5.02
CA PHE A 124 -15.87 13.66 -3.73
C PHE A 124 -14.43 13.19 -3.92
N LYS A 125 -13.70 13.13 -2.82
CA LYS A 125 -12.40 12.45 -2.73
C LYS A 125 -12.55 11.22 -1.87
N LEU A 126 -11.57 10.31 -1.97
CA LEU A 126 -11.51 9.22 -1.02
C LEU A 126 -10.77 9.67 0.25
N SER A 127 -11.09 9.06 1.37
CA SER A 127 -10.39 9.24 2.63
C SER A 127 -9.37 8.13 2.80
N ARG A 128 -8.11 8.52 2.94
CA ARG A 128 -7.03 7.62 3.33
C ARG A 128 -7.34 6.86 4.63
N GLN A 129 -8.08 7.44 5.58
CA GLN A 129 -8.38 6.80 6.88
C GLN A 129 -9.49 5.74 6.84
N GLY A 130 -10.07 5.48 5.66
CA GLY A 130 -11.15 4.54 5.50
C GLY A 130 -12.53 5.18 5.45
N GLU A 131 -13.40 4.64 4.61
CA GLU A 131 -14.77 5.06 4.49
C GLU A 131 -15.65 4.00 3.82
N TYR A 132 -16.91 4.37 3.59
CA TYR A 132 -17.86 3.63 2.77
C TYR A 132 -17.66 4.01 1.31
N LEU A 133 -17.70 3.04 0.39
CA LEU A 133 -17.74 3.26 -1.04
C LEU A 133 -18.71 2.25 -1.68
N ALA A 134 -19.63 2.73 -2.50
CA ALA A 134 -20.62 1.87 -3.13
C ALA A 134 -20.94 2.26 -4.57
N LEU A 135 -21.29 1.23 -5.34
CA LEU A 135 -21.90 1.32 -6.66
C LEU A 135 -23.38 1.00 -6.54
N TYR A 136 -24.24 1.95 -6.94
CA TYR A 136 -25.68 1.86 -6.77
C TYR A 136 -26.41 2.10 -8.08
N ASN A 137 -27.45 1.31 -8.36
CA ASN A 137 -28.38 1.56 -9.44
C ASN A 137 -29.71 2.09 -8.86
N VAL A 138 -29.98 3.39 -9.03
CA VAL A 138 -31.16 4.02 -8.44
C VAL A 138 -32.44 3.70 -9.21
N LEU A 139 -32.34 3.39 -10.51
CA LEU A 139 -33.50 3.04 -11.35
C LEU A 139 -34.06 1.67 -10.97
N GLU A 140 -33.18 0.74 -10.60
CA GLU A 140 -33.52 -0.60 -10.12
C GLU A 140 -33.65 -0.66 -8.59
N ASN A 141 -33.35 0.44 -7.89
CA ASN A 141 -33.21 0.50 -6.44
C ASN A 141 -32.34 -0.65 -5.88
N ARG A 142 -31.17 -0.86 -6.49
CA ARG A 142 -30.28 -1.99 -6.21
C ARG A 142 -28.88 -1.52 -5.86
N LEU A 143 -28.40 -1.92 -4.67
CA LEU A 143 -26.98 -1.88 -4.33
C LEU A 143 -26.26 -2.96 -5.15
N ALA A 144 -25.31 -2.56 -5.99
CA ALA A 144 -24.59 -3.46 -6.86
C ALA A 144 -23.33 -4.02 -6.20
N ASP A 145 -22.55 -3.13 -5.59
CA ASP A 145 -21.35 -3.49 -4.84
C ASP A 145 -21.08 -2.44 -3.76
N VAL A 146 -20.43 -2.87 -2.68
CA VAL A 146 -20.09 -2.02 -1.54
C VAL A 146 -18.79 -2.49 -0.89
N ILE A 147 -17.92 -1.53 -0.62
CA ILE A 147 -16.70 -1.71 0.14
C ILE A 147 -16.74 -0.76 1.33
N SER A 148 -16.62 -1.32 2.53
CA SER A 148 -16.35 -0.54 3.74
C SER A 148 -14.91 -0.83 4.13
N PHE A 149 -14.03 0.14 3.94
CA PHE A 149 -12.62 0.01 4.23
C PHE A 149 -12.26 0.89 5.43
N GLN A 150 -11.32 0.43 6.25
CA GLN A 150 -10.98 1.05 7.53
C GLN A 150 -9.48 0.99 7.76
N GLY A 151 -8.97 1.97 8.50
CA GLY A 151 -7.54 2.10 8.77
C GLY A 151 -6.89 3.08 7.82
N ASP A 152 -5.64 3.45 8.11
CA ASP A 152 -4.88 4.32 7.24
C ASP A 152 -4.47 3.54 5.99
N HIS A 153 -5.27 3.66 4.94
CA HIS A 153 -4.91 3.22 3.60
C HIS A 153 -3.66 3.95 3.17
N PHE A 154 -2.94 3.37 2.25
CA PHE A 154 -1.59 3.81 2.06
C PHE A 154 -1.39 4.42 0.67
N SER A 155 -0.44 5.34 0.57
CA SER A 155 -0.16 6.02 -0.70
C SER A 155 0.35 5.02 -1.74
N ASP A 156 -0.15 5.15 -2.96
CA ASP A 156 0.27 4.38 -4.13
C ASP A 156 0.04 2.86 -4.05
N ILE A 157 -0.76 2.41 -3.07
CA ILE A 157 -1.26 1.03 -3.00
C ILE A 157 -2.77 1.03 -3.17
N ALA A 158 -3.23 0.21 -4.11
CA ALA A 158 -4.63 0.05 -4.39
C ALA A 158 -5.24 -1.06 -3.52
N PHE A 159 -6.57 -1.04 -3.40
CA PHE A 159 -7.36 -2.06 -2.73
C PHE A 159 -8.42 -2.56 -3.70
N GLY A 160 -8.49 -3.87 -3.91
CA GLY A 160 -9.30 -4.45 -4.98
C GLY A 160 -9.55 -5.94 -4.82
N TYR A 161 -10.32 -6.53 -5.74
CA TYR A 161 -10.51 -7.98 -5.79
C TYR A 161 -9.19 -8.67 -6.18
N ALA A 162 -8.81 -9.72 -5.45
CA ALA A 162 -7.68 -10.55 -5.82
C ALA A 162 -7.91 -11.20 -7.21
N PRO A 163 -6.86 -11.45 -8.02
CA PRO A 163 -6.97 -11.98 -9.39
C PRO A 163 -7.69 -13.33 -9.50
N ASP A 164 -7.77 -14.09 -8.41
CA ASP A 164 -8.44 -15.38 -8.34
C ASP A 164 -9.84 -15.31 -7.71
N ASP A 165 -10.37 -14.10 -7.55
CA ASP A 165 -11.68 -13.79 -6.96
C ASP A 165 -11.88 -14.33 -5.53
N GLN A 166 -10.80 -14.66 -4.79
CA GLN A 166 -10.91 -15.17 -3.42
C GLN A 166 -11.34 -14.13 -2.37
N GLY A 167 -11.30 -12.84 -2.70
CA GLY A 167 -11.71 -11.77 -1.79
C GLY A 167 -11.07 -10.43 -2.15
N MET A 168 -11.25 -9.44 -1.28
CA MET A 168 -10.59 -8.14 -1.40
C MET A 168 -9.18 -8.20 -0.79
N ALA A 169 -8.20 -7.54 -1.40
CA ALA A 169 -6.82 -7.48 -0.96
C ALA A 169 -6.19 -6.11 -1.30
N TYR A 170 -5.05 -5.82 -0.66
CA TYR A 170 -4.16 -4.75 -1.11
C TYR A 170 -3.38 -5.20 -2.34
N LEU A 171 -3.35 -4.35 -3.36
CA LEU A 171 -2.65 -4.54 -4.63
C LEU A 171 -1.46 -3.59 -4.66
N VAL A 172 -0.28 -4.16 -4.45
CA VAL A 172 1.02 -3.45 -4.42
C VAL A 172 1.50 -3.00 -5.81
N HIS A 173 0.88 -3.55 -6.86
CA HIS A 173 1.05 -3.13 -8.25
C HIS A 173 -0.33 -2.74 -8.79
N PRO A 174 -0.74 -1.47 -8.63
CA PRO A 174 -2.03 -1.03 -9.09
C PRO A 174 -2.21 -1.22 -10.61
N THR A 175 -3.41 -1.64 -11.03
CA THR A 175 -3.69 -2.06 -12.42
C THR A 175 -4.80 -1.25 -13.10
N PRO A 176 -4.76 0.09 -13.09
CA PRO A 176 -5.83 0.89 -13.67
C PRO A 176 -6.01 0.61 -15.17
N GLY A 177 -7.20 0.18 -15.54
CA GLY A 177 -7.64 -0.15 -16.90
C GLY A 177 -7.34 -1.59 -17.34
N GLU A 178 -6.73 -2.41 -16.49
CA GLU A 178 -6.26 -3.77 -16.80
C GLU A 178 -6.80 -4.77 -15.78
N ALA A 179 -6.58 -6.07 -16.02
CA ALA A 179 -6.91 -7.08 -15.02
C ALA A 179 -5.93 -7.02 -13.83
N ASN A 180 -6.47 -7.13 -12.61
CA ASN A 180 -5.66 -7.17 -11.38
C ASN A 180 -4.58 -8.26 -11.48
N ALA A 181 -3.36 -7.91 -11.08
CA ALA A 181 -2.18 -8.76 -11.13
C ALA A 181 -1.64 -9.08 -9.71
N GLU A 182 -0.40 -9.60 -9.60
CA GLU A 182 0.22 -10.21 -8.41
C GLU A 182 -0.19 -9.60 -7.05
N VAL A 183 -0.64 -10.47 -6.13
CA VAL A 183 -0.96 -10.15 -4.73
C VAL A 183 0.26 -10.49 -3.88
N LEU A 184 0.88 -9.52 -3.19
CA LEU A 184 2.06 -9.79 -2.35
C LEU A 184 1.73 -10.44 -1.00
N ALA A 185 0.49 -10.39 -0.50
CA ALA A 185 0.08 -11.12 0.71
C ALA A 185 -1.44 -11.35 0.81
N TRP A 186 -1.85 -12.53 1.28
CA TRP A 186 -3.25 -12.82 1.63
C TRP A 186 -3.63 -12.13 2.95
N VAL A 187 -4.67 -11.29 2.95
CA VAL A 187 -5.33 -10.88 4.18
C VAL A 187 -6.28 -12.02 4.62
N GLU A 188 -5.81 -12.94 5.46
CA GLU A 188 -6.70 -13.87 6.16
C GLU A 188 -7.58 -13.07 7.14
N ASN A 189 -8.76 -12.60 6.67
CA ASN A 189 -10.01 -12.33 7.40
C ASN A 189 -10.85 -11.16 6.84
N LEU A 190 -11.10 -11.12 5.53
CA LEU A 190 -12.27 -10.43 4.98
C LEU A 190 -13.07 -11.38 4.09
N ALA A 191 -13.62 -12.43 4.69
CA ALA A 191 -14.73 -13.13 4.05
C ALA A 191 -15.87 -12.11 3.83
N PRO A 192 -16.51 -12.07 2.65
CA PRO A 192 -17.65 -11.20 2.42
C PRO A 192 -18.75 -11.56 3.43
N THR A 193 -19.21 -10.57 4.21
CA THR A 193 -20.45 -10.71 4.98
C THR A 193 -21.62 -10.75 4.00
N ALA A 194 -21.89 -11.93 3.47
CA ALA A 194 -23.17 -12.22 2.85
C ALA A 194 -24.27 -12.00 3.91
N GLY A 195 -25.02 -10.89 3.77
CA GLY A 195 -26.31 -10.73 4.44
C GLY A 195 -26.39 -9.76 5.63
N ALA A 196 -25.54 -8.73 5.73
CA ALA A 196 -25.86 -7.62 6.63
C ALA A 196 -26.97 -6.76 6.01
N GLU A 197 -28.23 -6.96 6.46
CA GLU A 197 -29.32 -6.03 6.21
C GLU A 197 -28.89 -4.60 6.61
N PRO A 198 -29.10 -3.57 5.77
CA PRO A 198 -29.06 -2.21 6.26
C PRO A 198 -30.24 -2.01 7.19
N ALA A 199 -29.97 -1.72 8.46
CA ALA A 199 -30.97 -1.21 9.38
C ALA A 199 -31.52 0.10 8.82
N ILE A 200 -32.72 0.03 8.23
CA ILE A 200 -33.47 1.21 7.81
C ILE A 200 -33.87 1.95 9.08
N ALA A 201 -33.10 2.96 9.49
CA ALA A 201 -33.55 3.91 10.48
C ALA A 201 -34.71 4.70 9.86
N GLN A 202 -35.93 4.40 10.32
CA GLN A 202 -37.12 5.18 10.05
C GLN A 202 -36.87 6.61 10.55
N ALA A 203 -36.60 7.55 9.64
CA ALA A 203 -36.49 8.96 9.96
C ALA A 203 -37.87 9.49 10.37
N SER A 204 -38.04 9.76 11.66
CA SER A 204 -39.13 10.61 12.16
C SER A 204 -38.84 12.04 11.71
N PHE A 205 -39.82 12.63 11.03
CA PHE A 205 -39.84 14.04 10.65
C PHE A 205 -39.67 14.95 11.87
N GLY A 206 -38.73 15.88 11.79
CA GLY A 206 -38.58 17.01 12.68
C GLY A 206 -38.20 18.23 11.85
N SER A 207 -39.19 19.08 11.58
CA SER A 207 -39.03 20.42 11.03
C SER A 207 -38.10 21.25 11.91
N ASP A 208 -37.20 22.03 11.33
CA ASP A 208 -37.15 23.46 11.63
C ASP A 208 -36.31 24.25 10.62
N SER A 209 -36.68 25.52 10.56
CA SER A 209 -36.57 26.42 9.44
C SER A 209 -35.57 27.57 9.70
N ALA A 210 -34.91 27.96 8.62
CA ALA A 210 -34.66 29.34 8.18
C ALA A 210 -33.50 30.19 8.77
N SER A 211 -32.83 30.87 7.81
CA SER A 211 -32.38 32.28 7.85
C SER A 211 -31.09 32.56 8.64
N SER A 212 -30.09 33.36 8.22
CA SER A 212 -30.02 34.44 7.22
C SER A 212 -28.55 34.90 7.07
N ILE A 213 -28.17 35.36 5.88
CA ILE A 213 -27.06 36.32 5.61
C ILE A 213 -27.71 37.72 5.45
N PRO A 214 -27.05 38.86 5.79
CA PRO A 214 -26.43 39.69 4.74
C PRO A 214 -25.15 40.46 5.18
N ASP A 215 -24.18 40.63 4.26
CA ASP A 215 -23.70 41.89 3.60
C ASP A 215 -22.47 42.57 4.26
N VAL A 216 -21.31 42.63 3.58
CA VAL A 216 -20.76 43.69 2.67
C VAL A 216 -20.09 44.87 3.39
N ALA A 217 -18.77 45.06 3.16
CA ALA A 217 -18.15 46.27 2.58
C ALA A 217 -16.65 46.40 2.94
N GLY A 218 -15.81 46.76 1.95
CA GLY A 218 -14.58 47.54 2.20
C GLY A 218 -13.29 47.12 1.49
N GLN A 219 -13.12 47.52 0.22
CA GLN A 219 -11.82 47.89 -0.40
C GLN A 219 -11.73 49.43 -0.45
N PRO A 220 -10.58 50.12 -0.76
CA PRO A 220 -9.37 49.71 -1.50
C PRO A 220 -8.05 50.13 -0.76
N ALA A 221 -6.79 49.99 -1.21
CA ALA A 221 -6.17 50.38 -2.48
C ALA A 221 -4.65 50.02 -2.57
N GLN A 222 -4.19 49.76 -3.81
CA GLN A 222 -2.96 50.22 -4.50
C GLN A 222 -1.51 49.81 -4.14
N GLY A 223 -0.78 49.46 -5.22
CA GLY A 223 0.67 49.64 -5.44
C GLY A 223 1.48 48.34 -5.41
N ALA A 224 2.40 48.01 -6.32
CA ALA A 224 2.96 48.65 -7.50
C ALA A 224 3.67 47.57 -8.34
N VAL A 225 3.67 47.71 -9.66
CA VAL A 225 4.39 46.87 -10.64
C VAL A 225 5.49 47.72 -11.26
N SER A 226 6.73 47.21 -11.30
CA SER A 226 7.88 47.56 -12.17
C SER A 226 9.01 46.60 -11.75
N GLN A 227 9.83 45.93 -12.57
CA GLN A 227 10.62 46.36 -13.74
C GLN A 227 11.44 45.13 -14.28
N PRO A 228 12.33 45.20 -15.30
CA PRO A 228 12.10 45.02 -16.73
C PRO A 228 12.89 43.86 -17.39
N GLU A 229 12.70 43.71 -18.71
CA GLU A 229 13.32 42.74 -19.62
C GLU A 229 14.54 43.29 -20.44
N LEU A 230 15.46 42.39 -20.81
CA LEU A 230 16.37 42.32 -22.01
C LEU A 230 17.69 43.17 -22.03
N PRO A 231 18.76 42.85 -22.84
CA PRO A 231 18.79 42.02 -24.07
C PRO A 231 20.04 41.12 -24.36
N ASN A 232 19.92 40.43 -25.50
CA ASN A 232 20.79 39.48 -26.23
C ASN A 232 22.04 40.11 -26.90
N LEU A 233 23.16 39.38 -27.04
CA LEU A 233 24.25 39.70 -28.00
C LEU A 233 24.96 38.43 -28.53
N ALA A 234 24.99 38.32 -29.86
CA ALA A 234 25.76 37.35 -30.63
C ALA A 234 27.19 37.87 -30.92
N SER A 235 28.16 36.98 -31.13
CA SER A 235 29.27 37.25 -32.06
C SER A 235 29.93 35.97 -32.60
N THR A 236 30.41 36.10 -33.83
CA THR A 236 30.95 35.12 -34.78
C THR A 236 32.45 34.86 -34.60
N GLY A 237 32.95 33.68 -35.00
CA GLY A 237 34.38 33.44 -35.25
C GLY A 237 34.69 32.07 -35.86
N THR A 238 35.08 32.07 -37.13
CA THR A 238 35.41 30.92 -38.00
C THR A 238 36.91 30.58 -38.03
N GLY A 239 37.25 29.31 -38.29
CA GLY A 239 38.54 28.83 -38.84
C GLY A 239 38.70 27.31 -38.67
N GLN A 240 38.32 26.47 -39.65
CA GLN A 240 39.16 25.81 -40.69
C GLN A 240 40.33 24.97 -40.11
N GLN A 241 40.60 23.69 -40.44
CA GLN A 241 40.20 22.79 -41.55
C GLN A 241 40.72 21.31 -41.29
N PRO A 242 40.66 20.31 -42.21
CA PRO A 242 40.04 18.98 -42.03
C PRO A 242 41.04 17.80 -42.33
N PRO A 243 40.69 16.71 -43.06
CA PRO A 243 39.83 15.55 -42.78
C PRO A 243 40.62 14.20 -42.77
N ALA A 244 39.94 13.07 -42.45
CA ALA A 244 39.83 11.87 -43.32
C ALA A 244 39.82 10.49 -42.61
N ILE A 245 38.65 9.83 -42.75
CA ILE A 245 38.39 8.44 -43.19
C ILE A 245 38.76 7.25 -42.26
N ALA A 246 37.71 6.53 -41.83
CA ALA A 246 37.63 5.28 -41.05
C ALA A 246 38.10 4.03 -41.83
N PRO A 247 38.23 2.79 -41.25
CA PRO A 247 37.03 1.94 -41.04
C PRO A 247 37.09 0.69 -40.07
N TRP A 248 35.89 0.11 -39.82
CA TRP A 248 35.45 -1.23 -39.33
C TRP A 248 35.52 -1.69 -37.84
N ASN A 249 34.32 -1.88 -37.28
CA ASN A 249 33.79 -2.61 -36.12
C ASN A 249 34.63 -3.68 -35.37
N LEU A 250 34.51 -3.67 -34.03
CA LEU A 250 34.32 -4.88 -33.23
C LEU A 250 33.32 -4.57 -32.10
N ALA A 251 32.28 -5.39 -32.00
CA ALA A 251 31.38 -5.38 -30.85
C ALA A 251 32.19 -5.63 -29.58
N ALA A 252 32.17 -4.68 -28.65
CA ALA A 252 32.38 -4.96 -27.25
C ALA A 252 31.01 -4.79 -26.59
N ALA A 253 30.45 -5.92 -26.15
CA ALA A 253 29.37 -5.94 -25.19
C ALA A 253 29.67 -4.93 -24.07
N SER A 254 28.66 -4.21 -23.59
CA SER A 254 28.76 -3.58 -22.27
C SER A 254 28.89 -4.70 -21.24
N PRO A 255 29.98 -4.83 -20.47
CA PRO A 255 29.84 -5.31 -19.12
C PRO A 255 29.60 -4.06 -18.28
N SER A 256 28.35 -3.77 -17.95
CA SER A 256 28.11 -3.12 -16.67
C SER A 256 28.66 -4.11 -15.64
N ALA A 257 29.90 -3.93 -15.21
CA ALA A 257 30.47 -4.74 -14.15
C ALA A 257 29.65 -4.41 -12.90
N GLU A 258 28.73 -5.29 -12.54
CA GLU A 258 28.01 -5.21 -11.27
C GLU A 258 29.06 -5.07 -10.16
N VAL A 259 29.03 -3.95 -9.44
CA VAL A 259 29.83 -3.79 -8.23
C VAL A 259 29.32 -4.85 -7.27
N ARG A 260 30.12 -5.86 -6.96
CA ARG A 260 29.78 -6.86 -5.95
C ARG A 260 30.52 -6.52 -4.69
N SER A 261 29.79 -6.35 -3.59
CA SER A 261 30.40 -6.08 -2.29
C SER A 261 31.27 -7.27 -1.87
N THR A 262 32.54 -6.99 -1.53
CA THR A 262 33.50 -7.99 -1.03
C THR A 262 33.44 -8.15 0.48
N TYR A 263 32.55 -7.41 1.16
CA TYR A 263 32.40 -7.49 2.61
C TYR A 263 31.84 -8.85 3.00
N GLN A 264 32.58 -9.57 3.86
CA GLN A 264 32.14 -10.85 4.40
C GLN A 264 31.05 -10.66 5.45
N LEU A 265 31.12 -9.60 6.26
CA LEU A 265 30.04 -9.18 7.14
C LEU A 265 29.04 -8.35 6.35
N ARG A 266 27.76 -8.69 6.46
CA ARG A 266 26.68 -8.03 5.72
C ARG A 266 25.58 -7.61 6.66
N ILE A 267 25.09 -6.38 6.50
CA ILE A 267 23.74 -6.00 6.96
C ILE A 267 22.78 -6.64 5.96
N ILE A 268 21.91 -7.52 6.46
CA ILE A 268 21.01 -8.33 5.62
C ILE A 268 19.54 -8.02 5.87
N GLU A 269 19.23 -7.32 6.96
CA GLU A 269 17.87 -6.92 7.28
C GLU A 269 17.87 -5.61 8.06
N ILE A 270 16.99 -4.69 7.68
CA ILE A 270 16.83 -3.38 8.32
C ILE A 270 15.33 -3.12 8.50
N MET A 271 14.91 -2.94 9.74
CA MET A 271 13.57 -2.46 10.08
C MET A 271 13.72 -1.01 10.54
N TYR A 272 13.60 -0.06 9.61
CA TYR A 272 13.87 1.35 9.86
C TYR A 272 12.61 2.17 10.17
N ASN A 273 11.42 1.72 9.76
CA ASN A 273 10.17 2.40 10.03
C ASN A 273 9.09 1.36 10.40
N PRO A 274 9.08 0.84 11.64
CA PRO A 274 8.08 -0.13 12.08
C PRO A 274 6.70 0.52 12.26
N LEU A 275 5.62 -0.23 11.94
CA LEU A 275 4.23 0.24 12.07
C LEU A 275 3.86 0.73 13.47
N ASP A 276 4.40 0.10 14.51
CA ASP A 276 4.09 0.40 15.92
C ASP A 276 5.11 1.35 16.58
N GLY A 277 5.96 2.00 15.77
CA GLY A 277 6.94 2.98 16.19
C GLY A 277 8.34 2.41 16.44
N ASP A 278 9.27 3.33 16.64
CA ASP A 278 10.73 3.12 16.61
C ASP A 278 11.21 2.06 17.62
N ASP A 279 10.48 1.80 18.70
CA ASP A 279 10.83 0.77 19.69
C ASP A 279 11.01 -0.63 19.05
N TYR A 280 10.45 -0.88 17.87
CA TYR A 280 10.58 -2.14 17.14
C TYR A 280 11.65 -2.15 16.05
N GLU A 281 12.46 -1.08 15.93
CA GLU A 281 13.56 -1.03 14.97
C GLU A 281 14.65 -2.06 15.28
N PHE A 282 15.23 -2.64 14.24
CA PHE A 282 16.31 -3.62 14.35
C PHE A 282 17.20 -3.64 13.11
N ILE A 283 18.41 -4.17 13.31
CA ILE A 283 19.38 -4.46 12.26
C ILE A 283 19.86 -5.90 12.42
N ARG A 284 19.83 -6.67 11.34
CA ARG A 284 20.40 -8.02 11.28
C ARG A 284 21.69 -8.05 10.49
N LEU A 285 22.70 -8.68 11.07
CA LEU A 285 24.00 -8.92 10.46
C LEU A 285 24.17 -10.42 10.15
N LYS A 286 24.91 -10.74 9.09
CA LYS A 286 25.35 -12.10 8.76
C LYS A 286 26.80 -12.14 8.33
N ASN A 287 27.55 -13.12 8.83
CA ASN A 287 28.83 -13.51 8.25
C ASN A 287 28.58 -14.39 7.03
N THR A 288 28.82 -13.86 5.85
CA THR A 288 28.64 -14.53 4.56
C THR A 288 29.95 -15.10 4.00
N GLY A 289 31.05 -14.90 4.72
CA GLY A 289 32.37 -15.41 4.38
C GLY A 289 32.66 -16.76 5.04
N ASP A 290 33.84 -17.31 4.73
CA ASP A 290 34.34 -18.57 5.29
C ASP A 290 35.34 -18.35 6.45
N GLN A 291 35.59 -17.10 6.84
CA GLN A 291 36.47 -16.72 7.93
C GLN A 291 35.68 -16.27 9.17
N VAL A 292 36.30 -16.45 10.33
CA VAL A 292 35.83 -15.87 11.59
C VAL A 292 36.03 -14.35 11.57
N ILE A 293 35.03 -13.59 12.01
CA ILE A 293 35.07 -12.12 12.04
C ILE A 293 35.14 -11.62 13.47
N GLU A 294 36.20 -10.88 13.79
CA GLU A 294 36.38 -10.24 15.09
C GLU A 294 35.54 -8.97 15.19
N LEU A 295 34.68 -8.91 16.21
CA LEU A 295 33.78 -7.78 16.45
C LEU A 295 34.16 -6.96 17.68
N ALA A 296 35.10 -7.41 18.50
CA ALA A 296 35.49 -6.72 19.72
C ALA A 296 35.92 -5.26 19.43
N GLY A 297 35.20 -4.30 20.01
CA GLY A 297 35.45 -2.87 19.81
C GLY A 297 35.03 -2.32 18.43
N ALA A 298 34.40 -3.11 17.57
CA ALA A 298 33.78 -2.62 16.34
C ALA A 298 32.61 -1.67 16.68
N SER A 299 32.36 -0.68 15.83
CA SER A 299 31.41 0.40 16.11
C SER A 299 30.57 0.76 14.90
N PHE A 300 29.32 1.15 15.15
CA PHE A 300 28.42 1.69 14.13
C PHE A 300 28.50 3.22 14.04
N GLU A 301 28.34 3.73 12.81
CA GLU A 301 27.85 5.07 12.49
C GLU A 301 26.42 4.92 11.93
N GLY A 302 25.56 5.91 12.17
CA GLY A 302 24.11 5.84 11.93
C GLY A 302 23.34 5.57 13.23
N ILE A 303 23.67 4.47 13.92
CA ILE A 303 23.17 4.16 15.28
C ILE A 303 24.28 4.28 16.34
N ASN A 304 23.90 4.45 17.61
CA ASN A 304 24.87 4.48 18.72
C ASN A 304 25.09 3.06 19.25
N PHE A 305 26.05 2.34 18.68
CA PHE A 305 26.44 1.01 19.15
C PHE A 305 27.93 0.75 19.00
N VAL A 306 28.52 0.18 20.06
CA VAL A 306 29.89 -0.34 20.06
C VAL A 306 29.84 -1.75 20.63
N PHE A 307 30.38 -2.71 19.90
CA PHE A 307 30.53 -4.07 20.39
C PHE A 307 31.47 -4.07 21.62
N PRO A 308 31.12 -4.76 22.71
CA PRO A 308 31.99 -4.93 23.87
C PRO A 308 33.39 -5.43 23.46
N TYR A 309 34.43 -5.02 24.20
CA TYR A 309 35.80 -5.46 23.92
C TYR A 309 36.03 -6.96 24.21
N ASP A 310 35.08 -7.62 24.85
CA ASP A 310 35.01 -9.07 25.07
C ASP A 310 33.91 -9.75 24.24
N ALA A 311 33.38 -9.06 23.21
CA ALA A 311 32.42 -9.63 22.28
C ALA A 311 33.00 -10.91 21.63
N ALA A 312 32.17 -11.96 21.58
CA ALA A 312 32.54 -13.18 20.87
C ALA A 312 32.72 -12.88 19.37
N PRO A 313 33.68 -13.54 18.71
CA PRO A 313 33.80 -13.42 17.26
C PRO A 313 32.60 -14.08 16.57
N LEU A 314 32.28 -13.61 15.38
CA LEU A 314 31.19 -14.14 14.56
C LEU A 314 31.73 -15.23 13.63
N LEU A 315 31.28 -16.47 13.79
CA LEU A 315 31.71 -17.60 12.96
C LEU A 315 31.07 -17.52 11.55
N PRO A 316 31.60 -18.26 10.56
CA PRO A 316 30.95 -18.39 9.25
C PRO A 316 29.48 -18.78 9.35
N ASP A 317 28.65 -18.19 8.48
CA ASP A 317 27.19 -18.35 8.40
C ASP A 317 26.38 -17.86 9.60
N GLU A 318 27.02 -17.38 10.68
CA GLU A 318 26.30 -16.88 11.86
C GLU A 318 25.64 -15.52 11.62
N CYS A 319 24.53 -15.31 12.31
CA CYS A 319 23.78 -14.06 12.33
C CYS A 319 23.79 -13.41 13.71
N LEU A 320 23.69 -12.07 13.74
CA LEU A 320 23.46 -11.28 14.93
C LEU A 320 22.26 -10.36 14.75
N MET A 321 21.54 -10.12 15.86
CA MET A 321 20.42 -9.21 15.93
C MET A 321 20.73 -8.03 16.87
N LEU A 322 20.70 -6.81 16.32
CA LEU A 322 20.77 -5.57 17.11
C LEU A 322 19.40 -4.92 17.13
N VAL A 323 18.91 -4.56 18.31
CA VAL A 323 17.55 -4.02 18.50
C VAL A 323 17.61 -2.70 19.25
N ARG A 324 16.62 -1.84 19.02
CA ARG A 324 16.52 -0.59 19.77
C ARG A 324 15.96 -0.79 21.19
N ASN A 325 14.90 -1.58 21.33
CA ASN A 325 14.27 -1.87 22.61
C ASN A 325 14.08 -3.38 22.78
N GLU A 326 14.95 -4.01 23.57
CA GLU A 326 14.89 -5.46 23.82
C GLU A 326 13.55 -5.91 24.43
N THR A 327 12.95 -5.10 25.32
CA THR A 327 11.68 -5.49 25.96
C THR A 327 10.55 -5.53 24.94
N ALA A 328 10.35 -4.45 24.18
CA ALA A 328 9.33 -4.39 23.14
C ALA A 328 9.58 -5.45 22.05
N PHE A 329 10.84 -5.61 21.63
CA PHE A 329 11.22 -6.57 20.61
C PHE A 329 10.98 -8.02 21.04
N THR A 330 11.37 -8.40 22.26
CA THR A 330 11.19 -9.78 22.75
C THR A 330 9.74 -10.12 23.11
N GLU A 331 8.90 -9.12 23.42
CA GLU A 331 7.45 -9.31 23.51
C GLU A 331 6.84 -9.72 22.16
N ARG A 332 7.35 -9.14 21.06
CA ARG A 332 6.91 -9.44 19.69
C ARG A 332 7.54 -10.71 19.12
N TYR A 333 8.83 -10.89 19.36
CA TYR A 333 9.67 -11.97 18.80
C TYR A 333 10.36 -12.78 19.92
N PRO A 334 9.60 -13.50 20.77
CA PRO A 334 10.14 -14.18 21.96
C PRO A 334 11.13 -15.32 21.66
N HIS A 335 11.25 -15.71 20.40
CA HIS A 335 12.14 -16.79 19.93
C HIS A 335 13.41 -16.27 19.25
N VAL A 336 13.52 -14.97 19.04
CA VAL A 336 14.69 -14.34 18.42
C VAL A 336 15.70 -13.98 19.50
N LEU A 337 16.93 -14.45 19.33
CA LEU A 337 18.02 -14.07 20.23
C LEU A 337 18.46 -12.65 19.91
N VAL A 338 18.36 -11.75 20.89
CA VAL A 338 18.91 -10.40 20.81
C VAL A 338 20.40 -10.45 21.17
N ASN A 339 21.25 -9.92 20.30
CA ASN A 339 22.70 -9.92 20.47
C ASN A 339 23.24 -8.59 20.99
N GLY A 340 22.52 -7.48 20.78
CA GLY A 340 22.91 -6.18 21.28
C GLY A 340 21.77 -5.17 21.25
N ILE A 341 21.85 -4.18 22.14
CA ILE A 341 20.90 -3.08 22.23
C ILE A 341 21.63 -1.80 21.83
N TYR A 342 21.14 -1.13 20.81
CA TYR A 342 21.68 0.17 20.38
C TYR A 342 20.83 1.33 20.87
N ASP A 343 21.48 2.49 21.04
CA ASP A 343 20.80 3.75 21.35
C ASP A 343 20.64 4.58 20.06
N GLY A 344 19.70 5.53 20.03
CA GLY A 344 19.34 6.30 18.83
C GLY A 344 18.08 5.75 18.17
N HIS A 345 17.86 6.09 16.90
CA HIS A 345 16.79 5.54 16.05
C HIS A 345 17.31 5.51 14.62
N LEU A 346 16.76 4.61 13.83
CA LEU A 346 16.95 4.60 12.39
C LEU A 346 16.13 5.75 11.77
N SER A 347 16.64 6.34 10.70
CA SER A 347 15.93 7.38 9.95
C SER A 347 14.81 6.76 9.11
N ASN A 348 13.60 7.27 9.28
CA ASN A 348 12.46 6.91 8.43
C ASN A 348 12.63 7.39 6.98
N GLN A 349 13.56 8.31 6.71
CA GLN A 349 13.81 8.90 5.39
C GLN A 349 15.10 8.38 4.72
N GLY A 350 15.62 7.25 5.21
CA GLY A 350 16.93 6.78 4.81
C GLY A 350 18.10 7.38 5.61
N GLU A 351 19.19 6.62 5.66
CA GLU A 351 20.50 7.04 6.17
C GLU A 351 21.60 6.07 5.72
N GLU A 352 22.86 6.42 6.03
CA GLU A 352 23.99 5.50 5.87
C GLU A 352 24.36 4.84 7.22
N ILE A 353 24.22 3.52 7.27
CA ILE A 353 24.67 2.69 8.38
C ILE A 353 26.04 2.14 8.04
N ILE A 354 27.08 2.55 8.79
CA ILE A 354 28.46 2.11 8.56
C ILE A 354 28.94 1.31 9.77
N LEU A 355 29.40 0.08 9.54
CA LEU A 355 30.10 -0.70 10.56
C LEU A 355 31.61 -0.61 10.32
N ARG A 356 32.34 -0.16 11.36
CA ARG A 356 33.79 -0.09 11.38
C ARG A 356 34.38 -1.09 12.36
N ASP A 357 35.53 -1.66 12.02
CA ASP A 357 36.34 -2.45 12.95
C ASP A 357 36.97 -1.57 14.05
N TYR A 358 37.67 -2.19 15.00
CA TYR A 358 38.35 -1.47 16.10
C TYR A 358 39.39 -0.44 15.61
N ASN A 359 39.93 -0.59 14.38
CA ASN A 359 40.90 0.33 13.78
C ASN A 359 40.23 1.46 12.98
N GLY A 360 38.90 1.46 12.86
CA GLY A 360 38.13 2.43 12.07
C GLY A 360 37.97 2.06 10.58
N GLN A 361 38.40 0.86 10.16
CA GLN A 361 38.20 0.37 8.80
C GLN A 361 36.75 -0.05 8.58
N VAL A 362 36.11 0.41 7.49
CA VAL A 362 34.75 -0.02 7.11
C VAL A 362 34.76 -1.50 6.75
N ILE A 363 33.91 -2.28 7.43
CA ILE A 363 33.74 -3.71 7.20
C ILE A 363 32.33 -4.08 6.71
N SER A 364 31.36 -3.17 6.78
CA SER A 364 30.05 -3.23 6.10
C SER A 364 29.46 -1.82 6.03
N SER A 365 28.74 -1.48 4.97
CA SER A 365 27.95 -0.24 4.87
C SER A 365 26.68 -0.45 4.04
N VAL A 366 25.61 0.24 4.39
CA VAL A 366 24.36 0.36 3.62
C VAL A 366 23.85 1.79 3.71
N ALA A 367 23.70 2.47 2.56
CA ALA A 367 22.94 3.70 2.44
C ALA A 367 21.53 3.36 1.94
N TYR A 368 20.59 3.17 2.87
CA TYR A 368 19.19 2.88 2.53
C TYR A 368 18.38 4.19 2.41
N ASP A 369 17.24 4.10 1.74
CA ASP A 369 16.34 5.22 1.44
C ASP A 369 14.89 4.73 1.51
N ASP A 370 13.94 5.65 1.68
CA ASP A 370 12.49 5.42 1.54
C ASP A 370 11.97 5.77 0.14
N GLU A 371 12.80 6.40 -0.70
CA GLU A 371 12.51 6.72 -2.09
C GLU A 371 13.44 5.97 -3.07
N ASN A 372 13.65 6.50 -4.28
CA ASN A 372 14.74 6.08 -5.19
C ASN A 372 14.77 4.59 -5.59
N SER A 373 13.59 3.97 -5.74
CA SER A 373 13.40 2.54 -6.10
C SER A 373 13.70 1.55 -4.98
N TRP A 374 13.86 2.02 -3.73
CA TRP A 374 13.85 1.12 -2.58
C TRP A 374 12.45 0.51 -2.37
N PRO A 375 12.36 -0.69 -1.78
CA PRO A 375 11.08 -1.30 -1.43
C PRO A 375 10.21 -0.36 -0.59
N LEU A 376 8.93 -0.22 -0.96
CA LEU A 376 8.02 0.77 -0.36
C LEU A 376 7.45 0.33 1.00
N THR A 377 7.10 -0.95 1.18
CA THR A 377 6.41 -1.39 2.41
C THR A 377 7.28 -1.36 3.68
N PRO A 378 8.62 -1.41 3.62
CA PRO A 378 9.46 -1.12 4.77
C PRO A 378 9.39 0.32 5.31
N ASP A 379 8.80 1.25 4.56
CA ASP A 379 8.58 2.63 4.99
C ASP A 379 7.31 2.80 5.85
N GLY A 380 7.23 2.11 6.98
CA GLY A 380 6.12 2.32 7.93
C GLY A 380 4.98 1.31 7.83
N TRP A 381 5.08 0.29 6.97
CA TRP A 381 4.00 -0.68 6.73
C TRP A 381 4.23 -2.02 7.43
N GLY A 382 5.21 -2.06 8.33
CA GLY A 382 5.50 -3.22 9.17
C GLY A 382 6.41 -4.27 8.53
N ASP A 383 6.89 -4.03 7.31
CA ASP A 383 7.90 -4.86 6.66
C ASP A 383 9.33 -4.38 6.97
N SER A 384 10.31 -5.27 6.86
CA SER A 384 11.73 -4.92 6.86
C SER A 384 12.29 -4.90 5.44
N LEU A 385 13.36 -4.14 5.24
CA LEU A 385 14.24 -4.30 4.08
C LEU A 385 15.04 -5.60 4.25
N VAL A 386 14.90 -6.54 3.32
CA VAL A 386 15.61 -7.82 3.30
C VAL A 386 16.51 -7.91 2.07
N LEU A 387 17.80 -8.18 2.29
CA LEU A 387 18.76 -8.33 1.20
C LEU A 387 18.52 -9.67 0.45
N VAL A 388 18.30 -9.59 -0.86
CA VAL A 388 17.93 -10.73 -1.72
C VAL A 388 19.12 -11.62 -2.07
N ASP A 389 20.25 -10.99 -2.42
CA ASP A 389 21.50 -11.68 -2.74
C ASP A 389 22.61 -11.19 -1.81
N LEU A 390 23.09 -12.11 -0.97
CA LEU A 390 24.20 -11.89 -0.03
C LEU A 390 25.52 -11.45 -0.70
N LYS A 391 25.61 -11.50 -2.03
CA LYS A 391 26.78 -11.07 -2.82
C LYS A 391 26.55 -9.77 -3.61
N ALA A 392 25.33 -9.24 -3.66
CA ALA A 392 25.01 -8.00 -4.38
C ALA A 392 25.69 -6.77 -3.74
N ASP A 393 25.64 -5.61 -4.38
CA ASP A 393 25.93 -4.34 -3.71
C ASP A 393 24.77 -4.02 -2.77
N PRO A 394 24.97 -3.89 -1.45
CA PRO A 394 23.89 -3.53 -0.56
C PRO A 394 23.45 -2.06 -0.71
N ASN A 395 24.14 -1.23 -1.49
CA ASN A 395 23.71 0.14 -1.82
C ASN A 395 22.92 0.21 -3.13
N ASP A 396 22.69 -0.93 -3.80
CA ASP A 396 21.78 -1.03 -4.93
C ASP A 396 20.36 -1.31 -4.42
N PRO A 397 19.38 -0.41 -4.62
CA PRO A 397 17.99 -0.66 -4.21
C PRO A 397 17.42 -1.96 -4.77
N GLY A 398 17.85 -2.36 -5.99
CA GLY A 398 17.42 -3.60 -6.63
C GLY A 398 17.92 -4.88 -5.95
N ALA A 399 18.86 -4.77 -5.00
CA ALA A 399 19.33 -5.89 -4.19
C ALA A 399 18.42 -6.18 -2.98
N TRP A 400 17.41 -5.35 -2.72
CA TRP A 400 16.54 -5.43 -1.56
C TRP A 400 15.10 -5.76 -1.96
N ARG A 401 14.39 -6.40 -1.03
CA ARG A 401 12.95 -6.64 -1.10
C ARG A 401 12.31 -6.36 0.25
N ALA A 402 11.00 -6.21 0.27
CA ALA A 402 10.24 -6.29 1.51
C ALA A 402 10.24 -7.71 2.09
N SER A 403 10.11 -7.83 3.41
CA SER A 403 9.75 -9.09 4.07
C SER A 403 8.44 -9.66 3.52
N SER A 404 8.29 -10.98 3.57
CA SER A 404 7.21 -11.71 2.88
C SER A 404 5.88 -11.81 3.64
N GLN A 405 5.80 -11.27 4.86
CA GLN A 405 4.58 -11.24 5.70
C GLN A 405 4.62 -10.05 6.67
N LEU A 406 3.45 -9.43 6.85
CA LEU A 406 3.20 -8.39 7.85
C LEU A 406 3.49 -8.92 9.26
N HIS A 407 4.43 -8.30 9.97
CA HIS A 407 4.90 -8.71 11.31
C HIS A 407 5.63 -10.07 11.38
N ASP A 408 6.15 -10.61 10.27
CA ASP A 408 6.89 -11.87 10.37
C ASP A 408 8.23 -11.72 11.10
N LEU A 409 8.72 -12.85 11.59
CA LEU A 409 10.02 -12.99 12.22
C LEU A 409 11.12 -12.32 11.38
N PRO A 410 12.10 -11.64 11.98
CA PRO A 410 13.34 -11.30 11.30
C PRO A 410 13.95 -12.54 10.63
N GLY A 411 13.76 -12.62 9.31
CA GLY A 411 14.06 -13.74 8.39
C GLY A 411 13.48 -15.13 8.72
N ASP A 412 12.97 -15.77 7.67
CA ASP A 412 12.60 -17.18 7.58
C ASP A 412 13.68 -18.14 8.14
N THR A 413 13.35 -18.91 9.17
CA THR A 413 13.91 -20.25 9.52
C THR A 413 15.43 -20.48 9.70
N GLU A 414 16.32 -19.53 9.47
CA GLU A 414 17.76 -19.71 9.73
C GLU A 414 18.09 -19.48 11.21
N THR A 415 18.78 -20.45 11.82
CA THR A 415 19.08 -20.45 13.25
C THR A 415 19.99 -19.27 13.61
N ILE A 416 19.51 -18.34 14.43
CA ILE A 416 20.34 -17.28 15.03
C ILE A 416 21.22 -17.95 16.10
N THR A 417 22.52 -18.08 15.83
CA THR A 417 23.47 -18.79 16.72
C THR A 417 24.45 -17.88 17.44
N GLY A 418 24.46 -16.57 17.16
CA GLY A 418 25.41 -15.64 17.75
C GLY A 418 25.29 -15.56 19.27
N ILE A 419 26.40 -15.70 19.98
CA ILE A 419 26.43 -15.57 21.45
C ILE A 419 26.15 -14.10 21.81
N ALA A 420 25.26 -13.87 22.78
CA ALA A 420 24.88 -12.52 23.22
C ALA A 420 26.11 -11.65 23.53
N ALA A 421 26.17 -10.45 22.93
CA ALA A 421 27.10 -9.42 23.37
C ALA A 421 26.51 -8.83 24.66
N ARG A 422 26.79 -9.48 25.79
CA ARG A 422 26.29 -9.02 27.10
C ARG A 422 26.93 -7.67 27.43
N ARG A 423 26.11 -6.70 27.87
CA ARG A 423 26.56 -5.65 28.79
C ARG A 423 26.76 -6.22 30.19
#